data_AF-A0A3S2PAR2-F1
#
_entry.id   AF-A0A3S2PAR2-F1
#
_cell.length_a   1.000
_cell.length_b   1.000
_cell.length_c   1.000
_cell.angle_alpha   90.00
_cell.angle_beta   90.00
_cell.angle_gamma   90.00
#
_symmetry.space_group_name_H-M   'P 1'
#
loop_
_entity.id
_entity.type
_entity.pdbx_description
1 polymer ?
#
loop_
_entity_poly.entity_id
_entity_poly.type
_entity_poly.pdbx_seq_one_letter_code
_entity_poly.pdbx_strand_id
1 'polypeptide(L)'
;MHVKAFWSSFHNWLGHFSGYEAVPITCVNGVDNEPCPDKLQDYVPESCVTSPLNIDKDITRLQHCGCADDCASSSCMCAQLSLRCWYDSDGRLPLDFCQFEPPVLFECNHACSCWRSCRNRVVQNGLR
;
A
#
# COMPACT_ATOMS: atom_id res chain seq x y z
N MET A 1 -19.63 -0.03 41.47
CA MET A 1 -19.08 -0.92 40.43
C MET A 1 -20.07 -0.95 39.26
N HIS A 2 -20.04 0.07 38.40
CA HIS A 2 -20.99 0.23 37.28
C HIS A 2 -20.24 0.04 35.97
N VAL A 3 -20.08 -1.22 35.56
CA VAL A 3 -19.68 -1.60 34.21
C VAL A 3 -20.93 -1.51 33.33
N LYS A 4 -21.32 -0.30 32.91
CA LYS A 4 -22.44 -0.11 31.97
C LYS A 4 -22.18 0.86 30.81
N ALA A 5 -20.99 1.44 30.70
CA ALA A 5 -20.66 2.38 29.62
C ALA A 5 -19.69 1.84 28.55
N PHE A 6 -19.22 0.60 28.65
CA PHE A 6 -18.14 0.11 27.77
C PHE A 6 -18.61 -0.46 26.42
N TRP A 7 -19.92 -0.60 26.19
CA TRP A 7 -20.44 -1.34 25.03
C TRP A 7 -21.28 -0.53 24.03
N SER A 8 -21.67 0.71 24.33
CA SER A 8 -22.61 1.46 23.47
C SER A 8 -21.94 2.30 22.36
N SER A 9 -20.63 2.54 22.40
CA SER A 9 -19.96 3.45 21.46
C SER A 9 -19.03 2.77 20.45
N PHE A 10 -18.86 1.44 20.53
CA PHE A 10 -18.00 0.70 19.59
C PHE A 10 -18.63 0.58 18.19
N HIS A 11 -19.95 0.67 18.06
CA HIS A 11 -20.64 0.42 16.80
C HIS A 11 -20.81 1.65 15.90
N ASN A 12 -20.57 2.88 16.37
CA ASN A 12 -20.82 4.09 15.57
C ASN A 12 -19.63 4.60 14.76
N TRP A 13 -18.43 4.05 14.94
CA TRP A 13 -17.22 4.51 14.23
C TRP A 13 -16.61 3.48 13.27
N LEU A 14 -17.17 2.27 13.22
CA LEU A 14 -16.74 1.21 12.29
C LEU A 14 -17.14 1.50 10.83
N GLY A 15 -18.04 2.44 10.58
CA GLY A 15 -18.55 2.76 9.24
C GLY A 15 -17.84 3.89 8.50
N HIS A 16 -16.85 4.55 9.11
CA HIS A 16 -16.33 5.81 8.55
C HIS A 16 -15.36 5.63 7.36
N PHE A 17 -14.74 4.45 7.23
CA PHE A 17 -13.83 4.10 6.13
C PHE A 17 -14.28 2.86 5.35
N SER A 18 -15.51 2.37 5.61
CA SER A 18 -15.96 1.11 5.04
C SER A 18 -16.02 1.21 3.52
N GLY A 19 -15.13 0.48 2.84
CA GLY A 19 -15.11 0.32 1.39
C GLY A 19 -14.01 1.06 0.64
N TYR A 20 -13.20 1.91 1.29
CA TYR A 20 -12.05 2.56 0.64
C TYR A 20 -10.81 1.67 0.62
N GLU A 21 -10.54 0.98 1.73
CA GLU A 21 -9.44 0.04 1.88
C GLU A 21 -9.96 -1.40 1.99
N ALA A 22 -9.09 -2.37 1.71
CA ALA A 22 -9.43 -3.79 1.84
C ALA A 22 -9.66 -4.21 3.30
N VAL A 23 -9.05 -3.49 4.25
CA VAL A 23 -9.18 -3.72 5.69
C VAL A 23 -9.75 -2.47 6.38
N PRO A 24 -10.59 -2.63 7.43
CA PRO A 24 -11.17 -1.49 8.12
C PRO A 24 -10.11 -0.75 8.95
N ILE A 25 -10.09 0.58 8.85
CA ILE A 25 -9.31 1.45 9.71
C ILE A 25 -10.21 1.94 10.85
N THR A 26 -9.85 1.70 12.10
CA THR A 26 -10.69 2.05 13.26
C THR A 26 -10.12 3.24 14.04
N CYS A 27 -10.98 4.21 14.38
CA CYS A 27 -10.66 5.27 15.32
C CYS A 27 -11.24 4.92 16.70
N VAL A 28 -10.38 4.92 17.73
CA VAL A 28 -10.78 4.67 19.12
C VAL A 28 -10.15 5.74 20.02
N ASN A 29 -10.95 6.34 20.91
CA ASN A 29 -10.47 7.25 21.94
C ASN A 29 -10.92 6.73 23.31
N GLY A 30 -9.95 6.34 24.14
CA GLY A 30 -10.17 5.87 25.51
C GLY A 30 -9.58 6.78 26.59
N VAL A 31 -9.14 7.98 26.22
CA VAL A 31 -8.46 8.92 27.12
C VAL A 31 -9.41 10.02 27.57
N ASP A 32 -10.19 10.57 26.64
CA ASP A 32 -11.13 11.67 26.89
C ASP A 32 -12.41 11.52 26.03
N ASN A 33 -13.20 12.59 25.94
CA ASN A 33 -14.46 12.63 25.20
C ASN A 33 -14.34 13.28 23.81
N GLU A 34 -13.12 13.51 23.31
CA GLU A 34 -12.93 14.08 21.98
C GLU A 34 -13.45 13.10 20.91
N PRO A 35 -14.29 13.56 19.96
CA PRO A 35 -14.81 12.70 18.89
C PRO A 35 -13.71 12.29 17.90
N CYS A 36 -14.02 11.31 17.05
CA CYS A 36 -13.17 11.04 15.88
C CYS A 36 -13.05 12.33 15.04
N PRO A 37 -11.85 12.69 14.54
CA PRO A 37 -11.69 13.92 13.80
C PRO A 37 -12.55 13.95 12.52
N ASP A 38 -13.32 15.02 12.32
CA ASP A 38 -14.26 15.15 11.19
C ASP A 38 -13.57 15.08 9.82
N LYS A 39 -12.30 15.50 9.74
CA LYS A 39 -11.49 15.51 8.51
C LYS A 39 -11.13 14.12 7.97
N LEU A 40 -11.39 13.06 8.73
CA LEU A 40 -11.21 11.70 8.21
C LEU A 40 -12.23 11.32 7.12
N GLN A 41 -13.33 12.08 6.95
CA GLN A 41 -14.28 11.88 5.84
C GLN A 41 -13.67 12.18 4.46
N ASP A 42 -12.67 13.06 4.40
CA ASP A 42 -11.97 13.42 3.17
C ASP A 42 -10.79 12.47 2.87
N TYR A 43 -10.77 11.29 3.49
CA TYR A 43 -9.73 10.31 3.24
C TYR A 43 -9.82 9.78 1.80
N VAL A 44 -8.69 9.84 1.08
CA VAL A 44 -8.56 9.30 -0.27
C VAL A 44 -7.44 8.24 -0.24
N PRO A 45 -7.71 6.98 -0.60
CA PRO A 45 -6.72 5.89 -0.53
C PRO A 45 -5.66 6.01 -1.63
N GLU A 46 -5.95 6.74 -2.71
CA GLU A 46 -5.03 7.01 -3.81
C GLU A 46 -4.65 8.49 -3.86
N SER A 47 -3.47 8.79 -4.40
CA SER A 47 -3.03 10.17 -4.58
C SER A 47 -3.98 10.95 -5.49
N CYS A 48 -4.40 12.14 -5.04
CA CYS A 48 -5.22 13.06 -5.82
C CYS A 48 -4.41 14.27 -6.31
N VAL A 49 -4.88 14.90 -7.38
CA VAL A 49 -4.21 16.05 -8.03
C VAL A 49 -5.15 17.25 -8.00
N THR A 50 -4.71 18.38 -7.45
CA THR A 50 -5.53 19.60 -7.27
C THR A 50 -5.26 20.69 -8.32
N SER A 51 -4.18 20.55 -9.08
CA SER A 51 -3.82 21.40 -10.22
C SER A 51 -3.22 20.54 -11.34
N PRO A 52 -3.36 20.91 -12.62
CA PRO A 52 -2.88 20.06 -13.72
C PRO A 52 -1.39 19.70 -13.57
N LEU A 53 -1.11 18.41 -13.42
CA LEU A 53 0.23 17.85 -13.35
C LEU A 53 0.46 16.93 -14.55
N ASN A 54 1.55 17.15 -15.28
CA ASN A 54 1.92 16.34 -16.43
C ASN A 54 2.60 15.03 -15.99
N ILE A 55 1.80 14.10 -15.46
CA ILE A 55 2.25 12.73 -15.17
C ILE A 55 2.31 11.97 -16.50
N ASP A 56 3.47 11.43 -16.84
CA ASP A 56 3.61 10.55 -18.01
C ASP A 56 2.88 9.22 -17.77
N LYS A 57 1.85 8.97 -18.57
CA LYS A 57 1.01 7.77 -18.51
C LYS A 57 1.15 6.91 -19.78
N ASP A 58 2.11 7.22 -20.64
CA ASP A 58 2.35 6.46 -21.86
C ASP A 58 2.91 5.07 -21.51
N ILE A 59 2.09 4.04 -21.74
CA ILE A 59 2.44 2.64 -21.45
C ILE A 59 3.71 2.20 -22.19
N THR A 60 3.99 2.77 -23.36
CA THR A 60 5.17 2.41 -24.17
C THR A 60 6.48 2.85 -23.53
N ARG A 61 6.44 3.80 -22.59
CA ARG A 61 7.60 4.29 -21.84
C ARG A 61 7.84 3.51 -20.55
N LEU A 62 6.91 2.64 -20.15
CA LEU A 62 7.08 1.81 -18.97
C LEU A 62 8.15 0.74 -19.21
N GLN A 63 9.17 0.79 -18.36
CA GLN A 63 10.10 -0.32 -18.21
C GLN A 63 9.35 -1.53 -17.65
N HIS A 64 9.50 -2.70 -18.28
CA HIS A 64 8.77 -3.91 -17.94
C HIS A 64 9.63 -5.17 -18.10
N CYS A 65 9.36 -6.21 -17.29
CA CYS A 65 10.06 -7.49 -17.41
C CYS A 65 9.31 -8.47 -18.33
N GLY A 66 10.07 -9.33 -19.02
CA GLY A 66 9.55 -10.49 -19.76
C GLY A 66 9.56 -11.80 -18.94
N CYS A 67 9.52 -11.70 -17.62
CA CYS A 67 9.61 -12.85 -16.72
C CYS A 67 8.40 -13.78 -16.86
N ALA A 68 8.65 -15.08 -16.87
CA ALA A 68 7.64 -16.14 -16.75
C ALA A 68 7.66 -16.81 -15.36
N ASP A 69 8.58 -16.39 -14.48
CA ASP A 69 8.74 -16.85 -13.11
C ASP A 69 8.03 -15.92 -12.11
N ASP A 70 8.31 -16.08 -10.82
CA ASP A 70 7.77 -15.23 -9.75
C ASP A 70 8.52 -13.90 -9.58
N CYS A 71 9.43 -13.53 -10.49
CA CYS A 71 10.26 -12.33 -10.44
C CYS A 71 11.20 -12.22 -9.22
N ALA A 72 11.47 -13.31 -8.52
CA ALA A 72 12.49 -13.36 -7.47
C ALA A 72 13.93 -13.41 -8.05
N SER A 73 14.06 -13.80 -9.31
CA SER A 73 15.33 -13.96 -9.99
C SER A 73 16.03 -12.62 -10.24
N SER A 74 17.36 -12.63 -10.27
CA SER A 74 18.19 -11.47 -10.62
C SER A 74 18.05 -11.04 -12.09
N SER A 75 17.40 -11.84 -12.93
CA SER A 75 17.06 -11.53 -14.33
C SER A 75 15.83 -10.65 -14.50
N CYS A 76 15.04 -10.43 -13.45
CA CYS A 76 13.89 -9.54 -13.55
C CYS A 76 14.34 -8.09 -13.75
N MET A 77 13.99 -7.50 -14.90
CA MET A 77 14.37 -6.11 -15.23
C MET A 77 13.84 -5.09 -14.22
N CYS A 78 12.61 -5.25 -13.71
CA CYS A 78 12.04 -4.37 -12.69
C CYS A 78 12.83 -4.44 -11.37
N ALA A 79 13.26 -5.65 -11.00
CA ALA A 79 14.11 -5.86 -9.85
C ALA A 79 15.50 -5.20 -10.04
N GLN A 80 16.09 -5.28 -11.24
CA GLN A 80 17.39 -4.66 -11.54
C GLN A 80 17.35 -3.12 -11.46
N LEU A 81 16.24 -2.48 -11.86
CA LEU A 81 16.04 -1.04 -11.66
C LEU A 81 16.10 -0.64 -10.17
N SER A 82 15.81 -1.60 -9.29
CA SER A 82 15.85 -1.46 -7.83
C SER A 82 17.12 -2.09 -7.22
N LEU A 83 18.17 -2.34 -8.03
CA LEU A 83 19.35 -3.17 -7.72
C LEU A 83 19.06 -4.68 -7.61
N ARG A 84 17.98 -5.05 -6.93
CA ARG A 84 17.45 -6.42 -6.81
C ARG A 84 15.98 -6.39 -6.41
N CYS A 85 15.32 -7.55 -6.39
CA CYS A 85 14.02 -7.67 -5.74
C CYS A 85 14.27 -7.63 -4.22
N TRP A 86 13.73 -6.63 -3.55
CA TRP A 86 13.89 -6.44 -2.10
C TRP A 86 12.83 -7.15 -1.28
N TYR A 87 11.82 -7.74 -1.91
CA TYR A 87 10.76 -8.44 -1.19
C TYR A 87 11.10 -9.92 -1.03
N ASP A 88 10.92 -10.44 0.17
CA ASP A 88 10.94 -11.87 0.44
C ASP A 88 9.63 -12.56 -0.02
N SER A 89 9.48 -13.86 0.26
CA SER A 89 8.26 -14.62 -0.10
C SER A 89 6.99 -14.14 0.59
N ASP A 90 7.11 -13.40 1.71
CA ASP A 90 5.99 -12.84 2.46
C ASP A 90 5.69 -11.38 2.04
N GLY A 91 6.45 -10.85 1.09
CA GLY A 91 6.37 -9.47 0.65
C GLY A 91 6.93 -8.49 1.67
N ARG A 92 7.94 -8.89 2.45
CA ARG A 92 8.62 -8.03 3.44
C ARG A 92 10.01 -7.65 2.96
N LEU A 93 10.46 -6.48 3.43
CA LEU A 93 11.84 -6.04 3.22
C LEU A 93 12.78 -6.79 4.20
N PRO A 94 13.99 -7.16 3.77
CA PRO A 94 14.96 -7.81 4.64
C PRO A 94 15.50 -6.83 5.70
N LEU A 95 16.08 -7.37 6.77
CA LEU A 95 16.62 -6.57 7.87
C LEU A 95 17.79 -5.67 7.46
N ASP A 96 18.49 -6.02 6.39
CA ASP A 96 19.62 -5.26 5.83
C ASP A 96 19.18 -4.17 4.83
N PHE A 97 17.87 -3.99 4.62
CA PHE A 97 17.36 -2.88 3.81
C PHE A 97 17.66 -1.54 4.50
N CYS A 98 18.33 -0.64 3.78
CA CYS A 98 18.66 0.69 4.30
C CYS A 98 17.38 1.53 4.45
N GLN A 99 16.98 1.81 5.69
CA GLN A 99 15.83 2.68 5.96
C GLN A 99 16.17 4.17 5.98
N PHE A 100 17.45 4.51 6.20
CA PHE A 100 17.91 5.90 6.24
C PHE A 100 17.99 6.51 4.84
N GLU A 101 18.47 5.73 3.87
CA GLU A 101 18.57 6.11 2.47
C GLU A 101 18.09 4.92 1.61
N PRO A 102 16.76 4.70 1.54
CA PRO A 102 16.20 3.57 0.80
C PRO A 102 16.35 3.78 -0.71
N PRO A 103 16.69 2.74 -1.48
CA PRO A 103 16.67 2.82 -2.95
C PRO A 103 15.23 3.01 -3.45
N VAL A 104 15.11 3.56 -4.66
CA VAL A 104 13.82 3.58 -5.36
C VAL A 104 13.44 2.15 -5.75
N LEU A 105 12.21 1.76 -5.40
CA LEU A 105 11.66 0.44 -5.73
C LEU A 105 10.75 0.54 -6.97
N PHE A 106 11.08 -0.22 -8.00
CA PHE A 106 10.28 -0.37 -9.21
C PHE A 106 9.54 -1.70 -9.18
N GLU A 107 8.25 -1.65 -8.83
CA GLU A 107 7.39 -2.83 -8.87
C GLU A 107 7.04 -3.24 -10.32
N CYS A 108 6.71 -4.51 -10.51
CA CYS A 108 6.17 -4.98 -11.77
C CYS A 108 4.84 -4.28 -12.07
N ASN A 109 4.63 -3.94 -13.34
CA ASN A 109 3.49 -3.16 -13.82
C ASN A 109 2.71 -3.93 -14.90
N HIS A 110 1.80 -3.25 -15.59
CA HIS A 110 0.81 -3.88 -16.48
C HIS A 110 1.41 -4.24 -17.84
N ALA A 111 2.58 -3.67 -18.19
CA ALA A 111 3.34 -4.04 -19.38
C ALA A 111 4.26 -5.25 -19.15
N CYS A 112 4.40 -5.72 -17.91
CA CYS A 112 5.20 -6.91 -17.59
C CYS A 112 4.46 -8.19 -18.00
N SER A 113 5.22 -9.20 -18.45
CA SER A 113 4.66 -10.52 -18.80
C SER A 113 4.35 -11.41 -17.58
N CYS A 114 4.87 -11.06 -16.40
CA CYS A 114 4.71 -11.83 -15.18
C CYS A 114 3.28 -11.75 -14.62
N TRP A 115 2.91 -12.77 -13.82
CA TRP A 115 1.60 -12.81 -13.16
C TRP A 115 1.39 -11.66 -12.16
N ARG A 116 0.11 -11.37 -11.87
CA ARG A 116 -0.29 -10.37 -10.86
C ARG A 116 0.12 -10.76 -9.44
N SER A 117 0.42 -12.03 -9.21
CA SER A 117 0.91 -12.57 -7.94
C SER A 117 2.44 -12.73 -7.87
N CYS A 118 3.19 -12.17 -8.82
CA CYS A 118 4.65 -12.23 -8.74
C CYS A 118 5.18 -11.49 -7.50
N ARG A 119 6.38 -11.85 -7.06
CA ARG A 119 7.01 -11.36 -5.82
C ARG A 119 7.21 -9.84 -5.80
N ASN A 120 7.41 -9.23 -6.96
CA ASN A 120 7.69 -7.80 -7.09
C ASN A 120 6.43 -6.93 -7.23
N ARG A 121 5.38 -7.26 -6.48
CA ARG A 121 4.10 -6.54 -6.41
C ARG A 121 3.61 -6.55 -4.95
N VAL A 122 4.01 -5.58 -4.14
CA VAL A 122 3.65 -5.52 -2.70
C VAL A 122 2.83 -4.27 -2.42
N VAL A 123 3.36 -3.09 -2.72
CA VAL A 123 2.69 -1.80 -2.47
C VAL A 123 1.39 -1.70 -3.26
N GLN A 124 1.41 -2.15 -4.52
CA GLN A 124 0.21 -2.12 -5.38
C GLN A 124 -0.93 -3.06 -4.93
N ASN A 125 -0.71 -3.94 -3.95
CA ASN A 125 -1.75 -4.80 -3.40
C ASN A 125 -2.56 -4.12 -2.29
N GLY A 126 -2.22 -2.88 -1.93
CA GLY A 126 -2.94 -2.09 -0.94
C GLY A 126 -2.68 -2.53 0.50
N LEU A 127 -3.44 -1.95 1.41
CA LEU A 127 -3.33 -2.21 2.85
C LEU A 127 -3.83 -3.62 3.19
N ARG A 128 -3.11 -4.31 4.09
CA ARG A 128 -3.39 -5.68 4.55
C ARG A 128 -3.16 -5.84 6.05
#